data_AF-A0A4J1UU21-F1
#
_entry.id   AF-A0A4J1UU21-F1
#
_cell.length_a   1.000
_cell.length_b   1.000
_cell.length_c   1.000
_cell.angle_alpha   90.00
_cell.angle_beta   90.00
_cell.angle_gamma   90.00
#
_symmetry.space_group_name_H-M   'P 1'
#
loop_
_entity.id
_entity.type
_entity.pdbx_description
1 polymer ?
#
loop_
_entity_poly.entity_id
_entity_poly.type
_entity_poly.pdbx_seq_one_letter_code
_entity_poly.pdbx_strand_id
1 'polypeptide(L)'
;MLDYENIDVETNVDFFVNKEQYLKDFPKIVFTGMIDEFFDYKLGELEYRSLRFENETLDMENYQGNAVVNYTDAETPYTRIIEHKHFEFGSQAKTIITKEHSKTWEKGDEPYYPVNNDRNNHLYKSYKKFADEQGNVIFGGRLGHYRYYDMHQVIGAALQCVRNELD
;
A
#
# COMPACT_ATOMS: atom_id res chain seq x y z
N MET A 1 1.72 17.41 -9.57
CA MET A 1 2.35 16.31 -10.34
C MET A 1 1.34 15.59 -11.20
N LEU A 2 0.16 15.22 -10.67
CA LEU A 2 -0.91 14.61 -11.48
C LEU A 2 -1.75 15.63 -12.28
N ASP A 3 -1.57 16.93 -12.02
CA ASP A 3 -2.19 18.04 -12.75
C ASP A 3 -1.34 18.40 -13.98
N TYR A 4 -1.38 17.53 -14.99
CA TYR A 4 -0.68 17.71 -16.28
C TYR A 4 -1.65 17.33 -17.41
N GLU A 5 -1.60 18.02 -18.54
CA GLU A 5 -2.62 17.92 -19.62
C GLU A 5 -2.83 16.52 -20.20
N ASN A 6 -1.82 15.65 -20.13
CA ASN A 6 -1.88 14.27 -20.62
C ASN A 6 -2.24 13.25 -19.53
N ILE A 7 -2.64 13.71 -18.34
CA ILE A 7 -2.99 12.84 -17.20
C ILE A 7 -4.45 13.06 -16.85
N ASP A 8 -5.27 12.08 -17.22
CA ASP A 8 -6.63 11.96 -16.72
C ASP A 8 -6.62 11.17 -15.40
N VAL A 9 -7.35 11.66 -14.40
CA VAL A 9 -7.44 11.02 -13.08
C VAL A 9 -8.90 10.72 -12.76
N GLU A 10 -9.20 9.43 -12.59
CA GLU A 10 -10.48 8.95 -12.06
C GLU A 10 -10.30 8.46 -10.63
N THR A 11 -11.25 8.81 -9.75
CA THR A 11 -11.24 8.38 -8.33
C THR A 11 -12.54 7.64 -8.01
N ASN A 12 -12.52 6.80 -6.98
CA ASN A 12 -13.63 5.89 -6.64
C ASN A 12 -13.97 4.90 -7.78
N VAL A 13 -12.97 4.52 -8.58
CA VAL A 13 -13.09 3.53 -9.65
C VAL A 13 -12.23 2.32 -9.31
N ASP A 14 -12.86 1.16 -9.23
CA ASP A 14 -12.18 -0.11 -9.09
C ASP A 14 -11.78 -0.64 -10.48
N PHE A 15 -10.49 -0.88 -10.69
CA PHE A 15 -9.95 -1.46 -11.91
C PHE A 15 -10.61 -2.80 -12.27
N PHE A 16 -10.94 -3.62 -11.28
CA PHE A 16 -11.46 -4.97 -11.50
C PHE A 16 -12.86 -4.98 -12.13
N VAL A 17 -13.66 -3.93 -11.90
CA VAL A 17 -15.00 -3.79 -12.50
C VAL A 17 -14.94 -3.72 -14.03
N ASN A 18 -13.89 -3.09 -14.59
CA ASN A 18 -13.72 -2.89 -16.03
C ASN A 18 -12.45 -3.55 -16.59
N LYS A 19 -11.86 -4.49 -15.86
CA LYS A 19 -10.55 -5.09 -16.17
C LYS A 19 -10.44 -5.61 -17.60
N GLU A 20 -11.42 -6.38 -18.07
CA GLU A 20 -11.42 -6.94 -19.42
C GLU A 20 -11.42 -5.85 -20.50
N GLN A 21 -12.21 -4.79 -20.30
CA GLN A 21 -12.29 -3.66 -21.21
C GLN A 21 -10.97 -2.88 -21.21
N TYR A 22 -10.40 -2.58 -20.04
CA TYR A 22 -9.12 -1.89 -19.95
C TYR A 22 -7.98 -2.67 -20.59
N LEU A 23 -7.90 -3.98 -20.37
CA LEU A 23 -6.90 -4.86 -20.98
C LEU A 23 -6.98 -4.88 -22.52
N LYS A 24 -8.16 -4.60 -23.08
CA LYS A 24 -8.38 -4.52 -24.52
C LYS A 24 -8.10 -3.14 -25.10
N ASP A 25 -8.51 -2.08 -24.40
CA ASP A 25 -8.49 -0.71 -24.91
C ASP A 25 -7.12 -0.06 -24.78
N PHE A 26 -6.37 -0.38 -23.72
CA PHE A 26 -5.08 0.25 -23.45
C PHE A 26 -3.92 -0.63 -23.94
N PRO A 27 -3.00 -0.06 -24.74
CA PRO A 27 -1.88 -0.82 -25.31
C PRO A 27 -0.88 -1.29 -24.25
N LYS A 28 -0.85 -0.61 -23.09
CA LYS A 28 0.00 -0.92 -21.95
C LYS A 28 -0.71 -0.51 -20.67
N ILE A 29 -0.61 -1.33 -19.63
CA ILE A 29 -1.19 -1.07 -18.31
C ILE A 29 -0.09 -1.19 -17.26
N VAL A 30 -0.02 -0.21 -16.37
CA VAL A 30 0.78 -0.32 -15.14
C VAL A 30 -0.17 -0.65 -14.00
N PHE A 31 -0.06 -1.85 -13.46
CA PHE A 31 -0.89 -2.33 -12.37
C PHE A 31 -0.10 -2.37 -11.06
N THR A 32 -0.54 -1.59 -10.07
CA THR A 32 0.13 -1.47 -8.76
C THR A 32 -0.68 -2.05 -7.60
N GLY A 33 -1.80 -2.72 -7.90
CA GLY A 33 -2.65 -3.42 -6.92
C GLY A 33 -2.13 -4.82 -6.56
N MET A 34 -2.95 -5.59 -5.86
CA MET A 34 -2.60 -6.95 -5.42
C MET A 34 -2.45 -7.91 -6.60
N ILE A 35 -1.26 -8.51 -6.75
CA ILE A 35 -0.96 -9.42 -7.88
C ILE A 35 -1.83 -10.68 -7.85
N ASP A 36 -2.13 -11.21 -6.67
CA ASP A 36 -2.98 -12.38 -6.49
C ASP A 36 -4.44 -12.09 -6.82
N GLU A 37 -4.96 -10.92 -6.43
CA GLU A 37 -6.29 -10.45 -6.83
C GLU A 37 -6.41 -10.24 -8.34
N PHE A 38 -5.35 -9.73 -8.99
CA PHE A 38 -5.32 -9.63 -10.44
C PHE A 38 -5.51 -10.98 -11.14
N PHE A 39 -5.15 -12.09 -10.50
CA PHE A 39 -5.37 -13.43 -11.04
C PHE A 39 -6.52 -14.15 -10.33
N ASP A 40 -7.49 -13.41 -9.79
CA ASP A 40 -8.71 -13.91 -9.15
C ASP A 40 -8.39 -14.91 -8.02
N TYR A 41 -7.26 -14.72 -7.34
CA TYR A 41 -6.72 -15.58 -6.30
C TYR A 41 -6.59 -17.06 -6.71
N LYS A 42 -6.40 -17.35 -8.01
CA LYS A 42 -6.43 -18.73 -8.56
C LYS A 42 -5.39 -19.69 -7.96
N LEU A 43 -4.33 -19.19 -7.33
CA LEU A 43 -3.31 -20.00 -6.64
C LEU A 43 -3.42 -19.92 -5.11
N GLY A 44 -4.41 -19.20 -4.59
CA GLY A 44 -4.57 -18.85 -3.19
C GLY A 44 -4.15 -17.41 -2.87
N GLU A 45 -4.45 -16.97 -1.66
CA GLU A 45 -4.23 -15.60 -1.19
C GLU A 45 -2.83 -15.41 -0.62
N LEU A 46 -2.17 -14.31 -1.01
CA LEU A 46 -0.96 -13.82 -0.37
C LEU A 46 -1.33 -13.19 0.98
N GLU A 47 -0.57 -13.52 2.03
CA GLU A 47 -0.85 -12.98 3.36
C GLU A 47 -0.28 -11.57 3.53
N TYR A 48 -1.07 -10.69 4.13
CA TYR A 48 -0.63 -9.36 4.54
C TYR A 48 -0.91 -9.15 6.03
N ARG A 49 -0.27 -8.13 6.60
CA ARG A 49 -0.78 -7.46 7.79
C ARG A 49 -1.54 -6.22 7.34
N SER A 50 -2.67 -5.99 7.98
CA SER A 50 -3.42 -4.75 7.89
C SER A 50 -3.22 -3.91 9.17
N LEU A 51 -3.76 -2.70 9.17
CA LEU A 51 -3.74 -1.77 10.29
C LEU A 51 -5.15 -1.21 10.51
N ARG A 52 -5.53 -1.08 11.78
CA ARG A 52 -6.70 -0.28 12.18
C ARG A 52 -6.21 0.98 12.88
N PHE A 53 -6.76 2.11 12.48
CA PHE A 53 -6.45 3.41 13.06
C PHE A 53 -7.63 3.95 13.85
N GLU A 54 -7.37 4.35 15.09
CA GLU A 54 -8.34 5.03 15.95
C GLU A 54 -7.86 6.46 16.20
N ASN A 55 -8.62 7.42 15.68
CA ASN A 55 -8.29 8.84 15.78
C ASN A 55 -9.05 9.48 16.96
N GLU A 56 -8.35 10.29 17.74
CA GLU A 56 -8.90 10.98 18.89
C GLU A 56 -8.43 12.45 18.87
N THR A 57 -9.38 13.38 19.04
CA THR A 57 -9.06 14.81 19.23
C THR A 57 -9.11 15.11 20.72
N LEU A 58 -8.01 15.66 21.25
CA LEU A 58 -7.86 15.96 22.67
C LEU A 58 -7.83 17.47 22.89
N ASP A 59 -8.53 17.93 23.94
CA ASP A 59 -8.56 19.34 24.36
C ASP A 59 -7.34 19.69 25.20
N MET A 60 -6.16 19.49 24.61
CA MET A 60 -4.86 19.84 25.16
C MET A 60 -3.85 20.08 24.04
N GLU A 61 -2.82 20.88 24.34
CA GLU A 61 -1.84 21.28 23.34
C GLU A 61 -0.89 20.12 22.97
N ASN A 62 -0.53 19.27 23.92
CA ASN A 62 0.52 18.26 23.76
C ASN A 62 0.18 17.01 24.56
N TYR A 63 0.07 15.86 23.89
CA TYR A 63 -0.26 14.58 24.52
C TYR A 63 1.00 13.79 24.93
N GLN A 64 1.95 13.61 24.01
CA GLN A 64 3.13 12.75 24.21
C GLN A 64 4.47 13.42 23.88
N GLY A 65 4.44 14.63 23.31
CA GLY A 65 5.62 15.46 23.07
C GLY A 65 6.53 14.96 21.95
N ASN A 66 6.05 14.00 21.15
CA ASN A 66 6.80 13.42 20.05
C ASN A 66 5.85 12.91 18.96
N ALA A 67 6.28 12.91 17.70
CA ALA A 67 5.43 12.51 16.58
C ALA A 67 4.98 11.05 16.67
N VAL A 68 5.87 10.15 17.09
CA VAL A 68 5.58 8.71 17.21
C VAL A 68 6.19 8.17 18.50
N VAL A 69 5.38 7.48 19.29
CA VAL A 69 5.82 6.70 20.46
C VAL A 69 5.37 5.26 20.27
N ASN A 70 6.31 4.31 20.34
CA ASN A 70 6.06 2.89 20.19
C ASN A 70 5.81 2.24 21.56
N TYR A 71 4.85 1.32 21.61
CA TYR A 71 4.53 0.53 22.80
C TYR A 71 4.92 -0.92 22.51
N THR A 72 5.93 -1.41 23.23
CA THR A 72 6.59 -2.70 22.93
C THR A 72 6.27 -3.79 23.95
N ASP A 73 5.46 -3.47 24.96
CA ASP A 73 4.92 -4.45 25.89
C ASP A 73 3.74 -5.21 25.25
N ALA A 74 3.45 -6.39 25.78
CA ALA A 74 2.39 -7.25 25.25
C ALA A 74 0.99 -6.92 25.78
N GLU A 75 0.89 -6.11 26.83
CA GLU A 75 -0.39 -5.77 27.49
C GLU A 75 -1.09 -4.62 26.77
N THR A 76 -0.34 -3.74 26.11
CA THR A 76 -0.86 -2.61 25.34
C THR A 76 -1.48 -3.09 24.02
N PRO A 77 -2.75 -2.73 23.73
CA PRO A 77 -3.47 -3.26 22.57
C PRO A 77 -3.10 -2.61 21.21
N TYR A 78 -2.32 -1.53 21.21
CA TYR A 78 -1.83 -0.81 20.02
C TYR A 78 -0.31 -0.84 19.94
N THR A 79 0.24 -0.73 18.73
CA THR A 79 1.69 -0.79 18.48
C THR A 79 2.37 0.57 18.68
N ARG A 80 1.66 1.66 18.37
CA ARG A 80 2.16 3.03 18.52
C ARG A 80 1.02 4.04 18.64
N ILE A 81 1.37 5.21 19.19
CA ILE A 81 0.56 6.42 19.10
C ILE A 81 1.30 7.44 18.24
N ILE A 82 0.56 8.03 17.30
CA ILE A 82 1.01 9.10 16.42
C ILE A 82 0.37 10.40 16.87
N GLU A 83 1.16 11.40 17.23
CA GLU A 83 0.69 12.76 17.52
C GLU A 83 1.06 13.69 16.35
N HIS A 84 0.11 13.89 15.44
CA HIS A 84 0.37 14.39 14.08
C HIS A 84 1.05 15.74 14.02
N LYS A 85 0.72 16.64 14.95
CA LYS A 85 1.23 18.02 14.93
C LYS A 85 2.75 18.10 15.03
N HIS A 86 3.40 17.08 15.60
CA HIS A 86 4.85 17.08 15.74
C HIS A 86 5.60 16.75 14.44
N PHE A 87 4.93 16.26 13.38
CA PHE A 87 5.58 16.11 12.07
C PHE A 87 5.90 17.45 11.41
N GLU A 88 5.07 18.47 11.64
CA GLU A 88 5.17 19.80 11.01
C GLU A 88 5.24 20.93 12.06
N PHE A 89 5.80 20.63 13.25
CA PHE A 89 6.03 21.58 14.35
C PHE A 89 4.82 22.45 14.73
N GLY A 90 3.61 21.88 14.71
CA GLY A 90 2.36 22.59 14.97
C GLY A 90 2.18 23.08 16.42
N SER A 91 1.59 24.27 16.58
CA SER A 91 1.34 24.96 17.87
C SER A 91 -0.15 25.12 18.21
N GLN A 92 -1.01 24.30 17.62
CA GLN A 92 -2.47 24.38 17.83
C GLN A 92 -2.82 24.11 19.30
N ALA A 93 -3.87 24.76 19.85
CA ALA A 93 -4.27 24.55 21.25
C ALA A 93 -4.83 23.13 21.54
N LYS A 94 -5.26 22.42 20.50
CA LYS A 94 -5.70 21.02 20.56
C LYS A 94 -4.71 20.11 19.84
N THR A 95 -4.78 18.82 20.13
CA THR A 95 -3.98 17.80 19.45
C THR A 95 -4.85 16.67 18.91
N ILE A 96 -4.38 16.03 17.84
CA ILE A 96 -4.99 14.85 17.25
C ILE A 96 -3.98 13.72 17.41
N ILE A 97 -4.42 12.63 18.02
CA ILE A 97 -3.64 11.41 18.13
C ILE A 97 -4.28 10.28 17.31
N THR A 98 -3.45 9.37 16.82
CA THR A 98 -3.89 8.11 16.22
C THR A 98 -3.26 6.95 16.95
N LYS A 99 -4.09 6.02 17.44
CA LYS A 99 -3.67 4.70 17.93
C LYS A 99 -3.67 3.73 16.74
N GLU A 100 -2.53 3.10 16.49
CA GLU A 100 -2.37 2.08 15.44
C GLU A 100 -2.48 0.68 16.03
N HIS A 101 -3.39 -0.13 15.52
CA HIS A 101 -3.53 -1.54 15.89
C HIS A 101 -3.12 -2.44 14.73
N SER A 102 -2.22 -3.39 14.99
CA SER A 102 -1.93 -4.45 14.02
C SER A 102 -3.15 -5.35 13.86
N LYS A 103 -3.51 -5.66 12.61
CA LYS A 103 -4.59 -6.59 12.26
C LYS A 103 -4.05 -7.64 11.29
N THR A 104 -4.44 -8.89 11.44
CA THR A 104 -4.29 -9.86 10.34
C THR A 104 -5.17 -9.39 9.17
N TRP A 105 -4.63 -9.34 7.97
CA TRP A 105 -5.39 -8.95 6.80
C TRP A 105 -6.45 -10.01 6.45
N GLU A 106 -7.62 -9.55 6.06
CA GLU A 106 -8.70 -10.33 5.44
C GLU A 106 -9.15 -9.62 4.16
N LYS A 107 -9.83 -10.32 3.25
CA LYS A 107 -10.39 -9.71 2.05
C LYS A 107 -11.27 -8.50 2.39
N GLY A 108 -11.02 -7.39 1.71
CA GLY A 108 -11.65 -6.10 1.97
C GLY A 108 -10.86 -5.19 2.93
N ASP A 109 -9.83 -5.70 3.61
CA ASP A 109 -8.89 -4.86 4.33
C ASP A 109 -7.84 -4.26 3.40
N GLU A 110 -7.30 -3.11 3.80
CA GLU A 110 -6.12 -2.53 3.16
C GLU A 110 -4.86 -3.36 3.45
N PRO A 111 -4.13 -3.84 2.42
CA PRO A 111 -2.87 -4.58 2.60
C PRO A 111 -1.70 -3.61 2.87
N TYR A 112 -1.26 -3.54 4.13
CA TYR A 112 -0.16 -2.64 4.53
C TYR A 112 1.22 -3.29 4.38
N TYR A 113 1.43 -4.48 4.94
CA TYR A 113 2.74 -5.14 4.98
C TYR A 113 2.67 -6.58 4.46
N PRO A 114 3.48 -6.95 3.45
CA PRO A 114 3.55 -8.35 3.00
C PRO A 114 4.14 -9.24 4.10
N VAL A 115 3.60 -10.45 4.26
CA VAL A 115 4.15 -11.44 5.20
C VAL A 115 5.25 -12.25 4.49
N ASN A 116 6.49 -11.93 4.82
CA ASN A 116 7.67 -12.59 4.24
C ASN A 116 7.95 -13.92 4.94
N ASN A 117 7.35 -14.99 4.43
CA ASN A 117 7.61 -16.37 4.85
C ASN A 117 7.77 -17.28 3.61
N ASP A 118 8.21 -18.52 3.81
CA ASP A 118 8.44 -19.44 2.70
C ASP A 118 7.17 -19.69 1.88
N ARG A 119 6.01 -19.88 2.52
CA ARG A 119 4.72 -20.09 1.82
C ARG A 119 4.43 -18.94 0.84
N ASN A 120 4.41 -17.70 1.32
CA ASN A 120 4.10 -16.53 0.48
C ASN A 120 5.18 -16.27 -0.56
N ASN A 121 6.45 -16.50 -0.24
CA ASN A 121 7.53 -16.34 -1.21
C ASN A 121 7.38 -17.32 -2.40
N HIS A 122 6.99 -18.57 -2.15
CA HIS A 122 6.71 -19.54 -3.21
C HIS A 122 5.43 -19.20 -3.99
N LEU A 123 4.38 -18.78 -3.29
CA LEU A 123 3.12 -18.36 -3.91
C LEU A 123 3.30 -17.15 -4.82
N TYR A 124 3.99 -16.11 -4.34
CA TYR A 124 4.30 -14.91 -5.13
C TYR A 124 5.14 -15.26 -6.37
N LYS A 125 6.16 -16.11 -6.24
CA LYS A 125 6.93 -16.57 -7.42
C LYS A 125 6.06 -17.26 -8.46
N SER A 126 4.98 -17.92 -8.04
CA SER A 126 4.05 -18.59 -8.94
C SER A 126 3.14 -17.58 -9.64
N TYR A 127 2.61 -16.59 -8.92
CA TYR A 127 1.90 -15.45 -9.52
C TYR A 127 2.78 -14.63 -10.46
N LYS A 128 4.04 -14.42 -10.09
CA LYS A 128 5.01 -13.70 -10.92
C LYS A 128 5.18 -14.34 -12.30
N LYS A 129 5.17 -15.67 -12.40
CA LYS A 129 5.22 -16.34 -13.70
C LYS A 129 4.01 -16.00 -14.58
N PHE A 130 2.81 -15.95 -14.01
CA PHE A 130 1.61 -15.52 -14.75
C PHE A 130 1.65 -14.04 -15.13
N ALA A 131 2.21 -13.19 -14.27
CA ALA A 131 2.44 -11.79 -14.55
C ALA A 131 3.42 -11.59 -15.71
N ASP A 132 4.51 -12.35 -15.73
CA ASP A 132 5.52 -12.29 -16.80
C ASP A 132 4.95 -12.76 -18.16
N GLU A 133 3.84 -13.52 -18.18
CA GLU A 133 3.09 -13.89 -19.39
C GLU A 133 2.12 -12.79 -19.88
N GLN A 134 1.83 -11.77 -19.06
CA GLN A 134 0.95 -10.65 -19.44
C GLN A 134 1.73 -9.57 -20.21
N GLY A 135 1.93 -9.78 -21.51
CA GLY A 135 2.81 -8.93 -22.32
C GLY A 135 2.50 -7.42 -22.32
N ASN A 136 1.24 -7.02 -22.11
CA ASN A 136 0.82 -5.62 -22.05
C ASN A 136 0.64 -5.08 -20.62
N VAL A 137 0.91 -5.86 -19.57
CA VAL A 137 0.72 -5.44 -18.17
C VAL A 137 2.05 -5.45 -17.43
N ILE A 138 2.42 -4.29 -16.89
CA ILE A 138 3.55 -4.13 -15.98
C ILE A 138 3.01 -4.18 -14.56
N PHE A 139 3.50 -5.14 -13.77
CA PHE A 139 3.22 -5.18 -12.34
C PHE A 139 4.27 -4.36 -11.60
N GLY A 140 3.84 -3.55 -10.65
CA GLY A 140 4.73 -2.64 -9.92
C GLY A 140 4.25 -2.30 -8.51
N GLY A 141 5.03 -1.47 -7.83
CA GLY A 141 4.67 -0.99 -6.49
C GLY A 141 4.77 -2.05 -5.40
N ARG A 142 4.31 -1.68 -4.19
CA ARG A 142 4.34 -2.54 -3.00
C ARG A 142 3.56 -3.84 -3.20
N LEU A 143 2.36 -3.74 -3.77
CA LEU A 143 1.41 -4.85 -3.88
C LEU A 143 1.68 -5.71 -5.11
N GLY A 144 1.94 -5.10 -6.27
CA GLY A 144 2.25 -5.82 -7.50
C GLY A 144 3.56 -6.61 -7.42
N HIS A 145 4.56 -6.10 -6.69
CA HIS A 145 5.82 -6.81 -6.43
C HIS A 145 5.82 -7.66 -5.14
N TYR A 146 4.73 -7.65 -4.37
CA TYR A 146 4.65 -8.26 -3.05
C TYR A 146 5.90 -7.96 -2.19
N ARG A 147 6.25 -6.67 -2.09
CA ARG A 147 7.52 -6.24 -1.46
C ARG A 147 7.29 -5.01 -0.60
N TYR A 148 7.85 -5.05 0.60
CA TYR A 148 7.88 -3.88 1.45
C TYR A 148 8.85 -2.83 0.89
N TYR A 149 8.31 -1.69 0.49
CA TYR A 149 9.06 -0.56 -0.05
C TYR A 149 8.82 0.68 0.81
N ASP A 150 9.90 1.39 1.12
CA ASP A 150 9.83 2.79 1.50
C ASP A 150 9.51 3.67 0.28
N MET A 151 9.02 4.89 0.52
CA MET A 151 8.63 5.84 -0.54
C MET A 151 9.74 6.05 -1.59
N HIS A 152 10.99 6.26 -1.15
CA HIS A 152 12.10 6.50 -2.08
C HIS A 152 12.44 5.26 -2.93
N GLN A 153 12.25 4.06 -2.39
CA GLN A 153 12.54 2.82 -3.11
C GLN A 153 11.51 2.57 -4.21
N VAL A 154 10.22 2.81 -3.94
CA VAL A 154 9.18 2.65 -4.96
C VAL A 154 9.28 3.73 -6.04
N ILE A 155 9.69 4.95 -5.70
CA ILE A 155 10.01 5.99 -6.69
C ILE A 155 11.18 5.55 -7.58
N GLY A 156 12.27 5.04 -6.98
CA GLY A 156 13.40 4.52 -7.74
C GLY A 156 13.02 3.36 -8.66
N ALA A 157 12.18 2.44 -8.17
CA ALA A 157 11.67 1.32 -8.97
C ALA A 157 10.79 1.78 -10.15
N ALA A 158 9.92 2.77 -9.93
CA ALA A 158 9.10 3.35 -10.99
C ALA A 158 9.94 4.04 -12.07
N LEU A 159 10.93 4.86 -11.67
CA LEU A 159 11.84 5.51 -12.61
C LEU A 159 12.66 4.52 -13.42
N GLN A 160 13.14 3.43 -12.81
CA GLN A 160 13.83 2.37 -13.52
C GLN A 160 12.92 1.63 -14.50
N CYS A 161 11.66 1.37 -14.11
CA CYS A 161 10.67 0.77 -15.00
C CYS A 161 10.41 1.63 -16.22
N VAL A 162 10.22 2.94 -16.04
CA VAL A 162 10.02 3.89 -17.15
C VAL A 162 11.20 3.87 -18.11
N ARG A 163 12.44 3.88 -17.61
CA ARG A 163 13.64 3.78 -18.47
C ARG A 163 13.65 2.50 -19.30
N ASN A 164 13.38 1.36 -18.68
CA ASN A 164 13.40 0.07 -19.38
C ASN A 164 12.33 -0.07 -20.48
N GLU A 165 11.24 0.70 -20.40
CA GLU A 165 10.11 0.61 -21.34
C GLU A 165 10.12 1.70 -22.41
N LEU A 166 10.82 2.81 -22.17
CA LEU A 166 10.85 3.98 -23.07
C LEU A 166 12.22 4.24 -23.72
N ASP A 167 13.31 3.68 -23.18
CA ASP A 167 14.65 3.70 -23.78
C ASP A 167 14.87 2.48 -24.71
#